data_AF-A0A943RUI3-F1
#
_entry.id   AF-A0A943RUI3-F1
#
_cell.length_a   1.000
_cell.length_b   1.000
_cell.length_c   1.000
_cell.angle_alpha   90.00
_cell.angle_beta   90.00
_cell.angle_gamma   90.00
#
_symmetry.space_group_name_H-M   'P 1'
#
loop_
_entity.id
_entity.type
_entity.pdbx_description
1 polymer ?
#
loop_
_entity_poly.entity_id
_entity_poly.type
_entity_poly.pdbx_seq_one_letter_code
_entity_poly.pdbx_strand_id
1 'polypeptide(L)'
;MPGTMRGVYTNLTEIRRKVFKEVSTLAYEKADKSVDEIARQMEELPYKIIPGDIATYRESVFLERAIVGERIRMTMGMPMQGVDQPEHISDGLEEASRPEVYYQPPLINIVKFACNACEDNVYRVTNACQGCLAHPCREICPKEAISFVDKKAYI
;
A
#
# COMPACT_ATOMS: atom_id res chain seq x y z
N MET A 1 -29.29 -9.11 9.42
CA MET A 1 -28.09 -9.88 9.82
C MET A 1 -27.14 -8.95 10.56
N PRO A 2 -27.00 -9.09 11.89
CA PRO A 2 -25.94 -8.42 12.65
C PRO A 2 -24.65 -9.22 12.41
N GLY A 3 -23.76 -8.72 11.55
CA GLY A 3 -22.55 -9.45 11.14
C GLY A 3 -21.91 -8.99 9.82
N THR A 4 -22.56 -8.08 9.09
CA THR A 4 -22.00 -7.52 7.87
C THR A 4 -20.98 -6.42 8.22
N MET A 5 -19.70 -6.79 8.34
CA MET A 5 -18.56 -5.84 8.50
C MET A 5 -18.39 -4.88 7.31
N ARG A 6 -19.15 -5.03 6.22
CA ARG A 6 -19.18 -4.06 5.12
C ARG A 6 -19.99 -2.83 5.55
N GLY A 7 -19.32 -1.68 5.62
CA GLY A 7 -19.94 -0.40 5.98
C GLY A 7 -19.61 0.11 7.38
N VAL A 8 -18.82 -0.62 8.17
CA VAL A 8 -18.34 -0.14 9.47
C VAL A 8 -17.36 1.02 9.23
N TYR A 9 -17.66 2.19 9.81
CA TYR A 9 -16.76 3.32 9.82
C TYR A 9 -15.59 3.02 10.76
N THR A 10 -14.44 2.72 10.17
CA THR A 10 -13.17 2.56 10.87
C THR A 10 -12.25 3.73 10.56
N ASN A 11 -11.32 4.02 11.48
CA ASN A 11 -10.27 5.02 11.28
C ASN A 11 -9.52 4.82 9.94
N LEU A 12 -9.26 3.56 9.56
CA LEU A 12 -8.63 3.23 8.28
C LEU A 12 -9.50 3.67 7.09
N THR A 13 -10.81 3.43 7.16
CA THR A 13 -11.76 3.79 6.11
C THR A 13 -11.88 5.30 5.99
N GLU A 14 -11.89 6.01 7.13
CA GLU A 14 -11.92 7.47 7.16
C GLU A 14 -10.67 8.07 6.50
N ILE A 15 -9.47 7.64 6.90
CA ILE A 15 -8.21 8.12 6.31
C ILE A 15 -8.17 7.84 4.81
N ARG A 16 -8.53 6.62 4.38
CA ARG A 16 -8.55 6.26 2.96
C ARG A 16 -9.49 7.18 2.16
N ARG A 17 -10.68 7.46 2.69
CA ARG A 17 -11.64 8.37 2.05
C ARG A 17 -11.13 9.82 2.03
N LYS A 18 -10.48 10.29 3.10
CA LYS A 18 -9.84 11.62 3.15
C LYS A 18 -8.76 11.73 2.08
N VAL A 19 -7.84 10.76 1.97
CA VAL A 19 -6.81 10.73 0.91
C VAL A 19 -7.44 10.83 -0.47
N PHE A 20 -8.40 9.95 -0.79
CA PHE A 20 -9.06 9.96 -2.10
C PHE A 20 -9.83 11.25 -2.37
N LYS A 21 -10.49 11.82 -1.36
CA LYS A 21 -11.19 13.10 -1.49
C LYS A 21 -10.20 14.21 -1.85
N GLU A 22 -9.13 14.37 -1.07
CA GLU A 22 -8.15 15.45 -1.28
C GLU A 22 -7.42 15.31 -2.62
N VAL A 23 -7.04 14.09 -3.01
CA VAL A 23 -6.44 13.83 -4.32
C VAL A 23 -7.42 14.12 -5.46
N SER A 24 -8.69 13.73 -5.32
CA SER A 24 -9.70 14.05 -6.32
C SER A 24 -9.91 15.55 -6.43
N THR A 25 -9.99 16.27 -5.30
CA THR A 25 -10.09 17.73 -5.26
C THR A 25 -8.92 18.37 -5.99
N LEU A 26 -7.69 17.92 -5.72
CA LEU A 26 -6.48 18.39 -6.41
C LEU A 26 -6.56 18.14 -7.93
N ALA A 27 -7.05 16.97 -8.35
CA ALA A 27 -7.19 16.62 -9.76
C ALA A 27 -8.28 17.41 -10.49
N TYR A 28 -9.38 17.78 -9.81
CA TYR A 28 -10.45 18.59 -10.40
C TYR A 28 -10.10 20.08 -10.44
N GLU A 29 -9.35 20.59 -9.46
CA GLU A 29 -8.84 21.97 -9.45
C GLU A 29 -7.69 22.18 -10.45
N LYS A 30 -7.23 21.12 -11.12
CA LYS A 30 -6.10 21.11 -12.06
C LYS A 30 -6.34 21.93 -13.33
N ALA A 31 -7.58 22.34 -13.62
CA ALA A 31 -7.92 23.04 -14.86
C ALA A 31 -7.11 24.33 -15.09
N ASP A 32 -6.65 24.99 -14.03
CA ASP A 32 -5.97 26.29 -14.10
C ASP A 32 -4.55 26.31 -13.47
N LYS A 33 -4.04 25.18 -12.95
CA LYS A 33 -2.80 25.14 -12.14
C LYS A 33 -1.62 24.53 -12.91
N SER A 34 -0.42 25.09 -12.70
CA SER A 34 0.83 24.53 -13.23
C SER A 34 1.24 23.24 -12.51
N VAL A 35 2.09 22.44 -13.13
CA VAL A 35 2.62 21.19 -12.52
C VAL A 35 3.33 21.48 -11.19
N ASP A 36 4.09 22.57 -11.11
CA ASP A 36 4.78 22.99 -9.88
C ASP A 36 3.82 23.31 -8.74
N GLU A 37 2.66 23.90 -9.05
CA GLU A 37 1.66 24.23 -8.03
C GLU A 37 0.99 22.98 -7.48
N ILE A 38 0.74 22.00 -8.34
CA ILE A 38 0.21 20.69 -7.95
C ILE A 38 1.23 19.94 -7.09
N ALA A 39 2.51 19.99 -7.46
CA ALA A 39 3.59 19.41 -6.68
C ALA A 39 3.62 19.98 -5.25
N ARG A 40 3.59 21.30 -5.11
CA ARG A 40 3.54 21.96 -3.78
C ARG A 40 2.32 21.56 -2.97
N GLN A 41 1.13 21.56 -3.59
CA GLN A 41 -0.09 21.14 -2.89
C GLN A 41 -0.02 19.68 -2.45
N MET A 42 0.61 18.81 -3.24
CA MET A 42 0.80 17.41 -2.91
C MET A 42 1.70 17.20 -1.69
N GLU A 43 2.75 18.01 -1.54
CA GLU A 43 3.62 18.02 -0.34
C GLU A 43 2.90 18.50 0.93
N GLU A 44 1.89 19.37 0.79
CA GLU A 44 1.12 19.91 1.92
C GLU A 44 0.00 18.95 2.39
N LEU A 45 -0.51 18.10 1.50
CA LEU A 45 -1.63 17.19 1.79
C LEU A 45 -1.45 16.30 3.04
N PRO A 46 -0.28 15.71 3.32
CA PRO A 46 -0.07 14.92 4.54
C PRO A 46 -0.36 15.71 5.83
N TYR A 47 0.00 17.01 5.85
CA TYR A 47 -0.23 17.90 6.99
C TYR A 47 -1.70 18.29 7.13
N LYS A 48 -2.41 18.40 6.00
CA LYS A 48 -3.86 18.64 5.99
C LYS A 48 -4.66 17.41 6.47
N ILE A 49 -4.24 16.21 6.09
CA ILE A 49 -4.93 14.95 6.44
C ILE A 49 -4.64 14.54 7.89
N ILE A 50 -3.40 14.73 8.36
CA ILE A 50 -2.98 14.48 9.74
C ILE A 50 -2.52 15.81 10.38
N PRO A 51 -3.48 16.61 10.88
CA PRO A 51 -3.18 17.86 11.54
C PRO A 51 -2.64 17.65 12.97
N GLY A 52 -1.92 18.66 13.47
CA GLY A 52 -1.36 18.66 14.83
C GLY A 52 -0.04 17.90 14.98
N ASP A 53 0.49 17.87 16.20
CA ASP A 53 1.85 17.34 16.48
C ASP A 53 1.85 16.00 17.23
N ILE A 54 0.67 15.50 17.59
CA ILE A 54 0.51 14.27 18.36
C ILE A 54 -0.05 13.17 17.43
N ALA A 55 0.59 12.02 17.44
CA ALA A 55 0.16 10.86 16.66
C ALA A 55 -1.20 10.33 17.17
N THR A 56 -2.08 9.92 16.26
CA THR A 56 -3.44 9.47 16.60
C THR A 56 -3.63 7.95 16.45
N TYR A 57 -2.94 7.35 15.48
CA TYR A 57 -3.12 5.97 15.04
C TYR A 57 -1.87 5.10 15.24
N ARG A 58 -0.69 5.71 15.31
CA ARG A 58 0.60 5.04 15.44
C ARG A 58 1.47 5.72 16.49
N GLU A 59 2.71 5.24 16.61
CA GLU A 59 3.72 5.72 17.56
C GLU A 59 4.25 7.13 17.27
N SER A 60 4.18 7.60 16.01
CA SER A 60 4.78 8.87 15.60
C SER A 60 3.98 9.56 14.49
N VAL A 61 3.79 10.88 14.63
CA VAL A 61 3.11 11.72 13.64
C VAL A 61 3.88 11.77 12.32
N PHE A 62 5.21 11.68 12.37
CA PHE A 62 6.07 11.63 11.20
C PHE A 62 5.81 10.35 10.39
N LEU A 63 5.69 9.22 11.07
CA LEU A 63 5.40 7.94 10.44
C LEU A 63 4.00 7.95 9.80
N GLU A 64 3.01 8.53 10.47
CA GLU A 64 1.67 8.66 9.89
C GLU A 64 1.65 9.52 8.64
N ARG A 65 2.35 10.68 8.66
CA ARG A 65 2.47 11.57 7.50
C ARG A 65 3.21 10.91 6.35
N ALA A 66 4.30 10.20 6.61
CA ALA A 66 5.02 9.43 5.59
C ALA A 66 4.12 8.38 4.91
N ILE A 67 3.33 7.65 5.71
CA ILE A 67 2.40 6.64 5.19
C ILE A 67 1.28 7.29 4.35
N VAL A 68 0.79 8.46 4.78
CA VAL A 68 -0.20 9.22 4.01
C VAL A 68 0.41 9.77 2.72
N GLY A 69 1.66 10.24 2.74
CA GLY A 69 2.41 10.66 1.57
C GLY A 69 2.50 9.56 0.51
N GLU A 70 2.94 8.36 0.89
CA GLU A 70 2.96 7.21 -0.04
C GLU A 70 1.56 6.84 -0.56
N ARG A 71 0.53 6.95 0.27
CA ARG A 71 -0.86 6.71 -0.18
C ARG A 71 -1.31 7.74 -1.20
N ILE A 72 -0.97 9.01 -1.02
CA ILE A 72 -1.26 10.08 -1.98
C ILE A 72 -0.54 9.79 -3.30
N ARG A 73 0.76 9.48 -3.23
CA ARG A 73 1.61 9.17 -4.39
C ARG A 73 1.05 8.01 -5.22
N MET A 74 0.73 6.89 -4.57
CA MET A 74 0.12 5.74 -5.24
C MET A 74 -1.28 6.06 -5.81
N THR A 75 -2.07 6.92 -5.15
CA THR A 75 -3.38 7.35 -5.66
C THR A 75 -3.25 8.18 -6.93
N MET A 76 -2.18 8.97 -7.04
CA MET A 76 -1.84 9.74 -8.23
C MET A 76 -1.26 8.88 -9.37
N GLY A 77 -1.13 7.56 -9.18
CA GLY A 77 -0.60 6.64 -10.19
C GLY A 77 0.92 6.57 -10.26
N MET A 78 1.63 7.21 -9.32
CA MET A 78 3.09 7.15 -9.22
C MET A 78 3.55 5.89 -8.46
N PRO A 79 4.74 5.35 -8.79
CA PRO A 79 5.30 4.22 -8.06
C PRO A 79 5.69 4.62 -6.63
N MET A 80 5.68 3.65 -5.71
CA MET A 80 6.13 3.85 -4.33
C MET A 80 7.62 4.20 -4.27
N GLN A 81 8.02 5.10 -3.37
CA GLN A 81 9.42 5.49 -3.21
C GLN A 81 10.19 4.51 -2.31
N GLY A 82 11.50 4.47 -2.52
CA GLY A 82 12.42 3.82 -1.61
C GLY A 82 12.46 4.55 -0.26
N VAL A 83 12.84 3.83 0.80
CA VAL A 83 13.06 4.44 2.13
C VAL A 83 14.56 4.67 2.37
N ASP A 84 15.40 4.26 1.43
CA ASP A 84 16.85 4.38 1.49
C ASP A 84 17.35 5.82 1.26
N GLN A 85 16.57 6.65 0.58
CA GLN A 85 16.95 8.01 0.21
C GLN A 85 15.82 9.01 0.50
N PRO A 86 16.16 10.28 0.84
CA PRO A 86 15.17 11.33 0.96
C PRO A 86 14.66 11.72 -0.43
N GLU A 87 13.38 11.48 -0.69
CA GLU A 87 12.69 11.90 -1.91
C GLU A 87 11.47 12.75 -1.56
N HIS A 88 11.05 13.61 -2.50
CA HIS A 88 9.81 14.36 -2.40
C HIS A 88 8.64 13.52 -2.92
N ILE A 89 7.47 13.69 -2.30
CA ILE A 89 6.25 13.00 -2.70
C ILE A 89 5.91 13.37 -4.15
N SER A 90 6.20 14.59 -4.60
CA SER A 90 5.95 15.07 -5.96
C SER A 90 6.95 14.60 -7.03
N ASP A 91 8.04 13.93 -6.67
CA ASP A 91 9.08 13.54 -7.63
C ASP A 91 8.53 12.57 -8.69
N GLY A 92 8.71 12.87 -9.97
CA GLY A 92 8.17 12.05 -11.06
C GLY A 92 6.73 12.38 -11.47
N LEU A 93 6.13 13.45 -10.92
CA LEU A 93 4.79 13.91 -11.30
C LEU A 93 4.68 14.27 -12.79
N GLU A 94 5.73 14.85 -13.37
CA GLU A 94 5.80 15.16 -14.80
C GLU A 94 5.76 13.91 -15.67
N GLU A 95 6.51 12.87 -15.27
CA GLU A 95 6.55 11.60 -15.99
C GLU A 95 5.21 10.86 -15.88
N ALA A 96 4.59 10.86 -14.70
CA ALA A 96 3.27 10.31 -14.48
C ALA A 96 2.14 11.07 -15.19
N SER A 97 2.38 12.33 -15.57
CA SER A 97 1.41 13.14 -16.33
C SER A 97 1.44 12.86 -17.84
N ARG A 98 2.36 12.02 -18.32
CA ARG A 98 2.43 11.65 -19.75
C ARG A 98 1.28 10.69 -20.11
N PRO A 99 0.65 10.86 -21.29
CA PRO A 99 -0.50 10.03 -21.69
C PRO A 99 -0.12 8.58 -22.01
N GLU A 100 1.14 8.33 -22.37
CA GLU A 100 1.66 7.00 -22.70
C GLU A 100 2.36 6.41 -21.48
N VAL A 101 1.63 5.62 -20.69
CA VAL A 101 2.19 4.93 -19.53
C VAL A 101 2.27 3.44 -19.81
N TYR A 102 3.49 2.91 -19.85
CA TYR A 102 3.72 1.47 -19.90
C TYR A 102 3.61 0.90 -18.48
N TYR A 103 3.06 -0.32 -18.38
CA TYR A 103 2.97 -1.03 -17.12
C TYR A 103 4.36 -1.24 -16.49
N GLN A 104 4.52 -0.81 -15.24
CA GLN A 104 5.70 -1.06 -14.42
C GLN A 104 5.34 -2.08 -13.32
N PRO A 105 6.00 -3.25 -13.27
CA PRO A 105 5.81 -4.18 -12.16
C PRO A 105 6.37 -3.58 -10.85
N PRO A 106 5.75 -3.86 -9.69
CA PRO A 106 4.59 -4.74 -9.45
C PRO A 106 3.22 -4.04 -9.52
N LEU A 107 2.15 -4.78 -9.85
CA LEU A 107 0.75 -4.27 -9.82
C LEU A 107 0.25 -3.91 -8.41
N ILE A 108 0.74 -4.61 -7.39
CA ILE A 108 0.33 -4.44 -6.01
C ILE A 108 1.53 -3.93 -5.23
N ASN A 109 1.42 -2.72 -4.71
CA ASN A 109 2.43 -2.09 -3.87
C ASN A 109 2.07 -2.28 -2.39
N ILE A 110 3.09 -2.55 -1.57
CA ILE A 110 2.95 -2.75 -0.12
C ILE A 110 3.84 -1.73 0.58
N VAL A 111 3.21 -0.82 1.33
CA VAL A 111 3.95 0.13 2.19
C VAL A 111 4.45 -0.63 3.42
N LYS A 112 5.66 -1.18 3.33
CA LYS A 112 6.22 -2.08 4.36
C LYS A 112 6.25 -1.45 5.75
N PHE A 113 6.66 -0.19 5.85
CA PHE A 113 6.72 0.53 7.12
C PHE A 113 5.33 0.90 7.71
N ALA A 114 4.24 0.65 6.99
CA ALA A 114 2.89 0.96 7.47
C ALA A 114 2.25 -0.14 8.32
N CYS A 115 2.68 -1.41 8.15
CA CYS A 115 2.06 -2.57 8.78
C CYS A 115 3.13 -3.60 9.20
N ASN A 116 3.66 -3.46 10.42
CA ASN A 116 4.68 -4.37 10.95
C ASN A 116 4.13 -5.71 11.47
N ALA A 117 2.82 -5.95 11.36
CA ALA A 117 2.16 -7.10 11.99
C ALA A 117 1.97 -8.30 11.04
N CYS A 118 1.96 -8.06 9.73
CA CYS A 118 1.82 -9.13 8.75
C CYS A 118 3.22 -9.66 8.42
N GLU A 119 3.39 -10.98 8.42
CA GLU A 119 4.64 -11.57 7.95
C GLU A 119 4.71 -11.43 6.42
N ASP A 120 5.82 -10.89 5.93
CA ASP A 120 6.06 -10.70 4.50
C ASP A 120 6.58 -11.99 3.84
N ASN A 121 6.08 -12.29 2.65
CA ASN A 121 6.54 -13.41 1.80
C ASN A 121 6.52 -14.79 2.47
N VAL A 122 5.53 -15.05 3.32
CA VAL A 122 5.43 -16.35 4.01
C VAL A 122 4.57 -17.32 3.23
N TYR A 123 5.17 -18.47 2.91
CA TYR A 123 4.45 -19.63 2.40
C TYR A 123 4.02 -20.46 3.60
N ARG A 124 2.71 -20.64 3.78
CA ARG A 124 2.16 -21.47 4.85
C ARG A 124 1.28 -22.54 4.25
N VAL A 125 1.41 -23.77 4.76
CA VAL A 125 0.46 -24.82 4.42
C VAL A 125 -0.83 -24.58 5.17
N THR A 126 -1.91 -24.34 4.43
CA THR A 126 -3.23 -24.14 5.04
C THR A 126 -3.80 -25.46 5.56
N ASN A 127 -4.83 -25.36 6.39
CA ASN A 127 -5.61 -26.51 6.84
C ASN A 127 -6.33 -27.28 5.70
N ALA A 128 -6.28 -26.78 4.46
CA ALA A 128 -6.84 -27.45 3.29
C ALA A 128 -5.98 -28.63 2.81
N CYS A 129 -4.74 -28.78 3.27
CA CYS A 129 -3.88 -29.90 2.89
C CYS A 129 -4.55 -31.25 3.25
N GLN A 130 -4.79 -32.07 2.23
CA GLN A 130 -5.43 -33.39 2.37
C GLN A 130 -4.43 -34.55 2.49
N GLY A 131 -3.11 -34.27 2.46
CA GLY A 131 -2.12 -35.35 2.48
C GLY A 131 -2.22 -36.29 1.28
N CYS A 132 -2.42 -35.74 0.07
CA CYS A 132 -2.62 -36.53 -1.14
C CYS A 132 -1.49 -37.55 -1.33
N LEU A 133 -1.85 -38.83 -1.61
CA LEU A 133 -0.91 -39.95 -1.74
C LEU A 133 0.19 -39.70 -2.78
N ALA A 134 -0.13 -38.98 -3.85
CA ALA A 134 0.81 -38.67 -4.93
C ALA A 134 1.81 -37.56 -4.58
N HIS A 135 1.61 -36.83 -3.48
CA HIS A 135 2.46 -35.71 -3.03
C HIS A 135 2.95 -34.76 -4.15
N PRO A 136 2.10 -34.35 -5.11
CA PRO A 136 2.57 -33.61 -6.29
C PRO A 136 3.16 -32.25 -5.95
N CYS A 137 2.73 -31.65 -4.83
CA CYS A 137 3.27 -30.40 -4.33
C CYS A 137 4.77 -30.49 -4.03
N ARG A 138 5.27 -31.60 -3.47
CA ARG A 138 6.70 -31.80 -3.19
C ARG A 138 7.52 -31.91 -4.47
N GLU A 139 7.06 -32.73 -5.41
CA GLU A 139 7.78 -33.01 -6.67
C GLU A 139 7.87 -31.78 -7.58
N ILE A 140 6.84 -30.92 -7.57
CA ILE A 140 6.83 -29.71 -8.41
C ILE A 140 7.57 -28.53 -7.77
N CYS A 141 7.96 -28.62 -6.48
CA CYS A 141 8.56 -27.50 -5.77
C CYS A 141 10.02 -27.28 -6.23
N PRO A 142 10.32 -26.18 -6.96
CA PRO A 142 11.67 -25.94 -7.49
C PRO A 142 12.69 -25.55 -6.40
N LYS A 143 12.20 -25.32 -5.17
CA LYS A 143 13.01 -24.97 -4.00
C LYS A 143 13.19 -26.15 -3.04
N GLU A 144 12.58 -27.29 -3.33
CA GLU A 144 12.58 -28.49 -2.47
C GLU A 144 12.17 -28.21 -1.01
N ALA A 145 11.36 -27.17 -0.79
CA ALA A 145 11.05 -26.65 0.54
C ALA A 145 9.96 -27.44 1.28
N ILE A 146 9.35 -28.44 0.65
CA ILE A 146 8.16 -29.13 1.17
C ILE A 146 8.55 -30.47 1.80
N SER A 147 8.24 -30.61 3.09
CA SER A 147 8.35 -31.86 3.85
C SER A 147 6.96 -32.36 4.28
N PHE A 148 6.85 -33.58 4.80
CA PHE A 148 5.59 -34.12 5.32
C PHE A 148 5.71 -34.50 6.79
N VAL A 149 4.87 -33.89 7.62
CA VAL A 149 4.75 -34.16 9.06
C VAL A 149 3.28 -34.46 9.34
N ASP A 150 2.99 -35.55 10.05
CA ASP A 150 1.62 -35.97 10.42
C ASP A 150 0.64 -36.00 9.23
N LYS A 151 1.09 -36.54 8.09
CA LYS A 151 0.34 -36.63 6.82
C LYS A 151 -0.06 -35.29 6.20
N LYS A 152 0.52 -34.17 6.65
CA LYS A 152 0.34 -32.85 6.03
C LYS A 152 1.65 -32.35 5.48
N ALA A 153 1.55 -31.56 4.41
CA ALA A 153 2.71 -30.81 3.92
C ALA A 153 3.12 -29.79 4.98
N TYR A 154 4.42 -29.58 5.11
CA TYR A 154 5.04 -28.62 6.01
C TYR A 154 6.12 -27.87 5.22
N ILE A 155 6.11 -26.54 5.35
CA ILE A 155 7.00 -25.59 4.67
C ILE A 155 7.53 -24.65 5.75
#